data_AF-A0A060ZAD2-F1
#
_entry.id   AF-A0A060ZAD2-F1
#
_cell.length_a   1.000
_cell.length_b   1.000
_cell.length_c   1.000
_cell.angle_alpha   90.00
_cell.angle_beta   90.00
_cell.angle_gamma   90.00
#
_symmetry.space_group_name_H-M   'P 1'
#
loop_
_entity.id
_entity.type
_entity.pdbx_description
1 polymer ?
#
loop_
_entity_poly.entity_id
_entity_poly.type
_entity_poly.pdbx_seq_one_letter_code
_entity_poly.pdbx_strand_id
1 'polypeptide(L)'
;MLYSGPYYIIALYGLLVPGCEWMPDLTLVHSGAIAQAQFSHIGASLHTRTPFSYRVPADSQIVFLLVNAVYAIVPQALCYRCVTSPAFFLRDQQNDKRTD
;
A
#
# COMPACT_ATOMS: atom_id res chain seq x y z
N MET A 1 10.29 -2.90 3.54
CA MET A 1 9.88 -1.62 4.16
C MET A 1 10.64 -0.42 3.59
N LEU A 2 11.99 -0.42 3.49
CA LEU A 2 12.75 0.74 2.97
C LEU A 2 12.34 1.20 1.56
N TYR A 3 11.96 0.27 0.67
CA TYR A 3 11.55 0.60 -0.70
C TYR A 3 10.19 1.33 -0.81
N SER A 4 9.34 1.28 0.23
CA SER A 4 8.06 1.98 0.24
C SER A 4 8.14 3.39 0.83
N GLY A 5 9.31 3.80 1.37
CA GLY A 5 9.49 5.10 2.01
C GLY A 5 9.10 6.29 1.13
N PRO A 6 9.64 6.42 -0.10
CA PRO A 6 9.27 7.51 -1.00
C PRO A 6 7.77 7.53 -1.33
N TYR A 7 7.17 6.35 -1.50
CA TYR A 7 5.73 6.23 -1.73
C TYR A 7 4.93 6.77 -0.55
N TYR A 8 5.28 6.43 0.70
CA TYR A 8 4.54 6.92 1.87
C TYR A 8 4.68 8.43 2.07
N ILE A 9 5.81 9.04 1.68
CA ILE A 9 5.99 10.49 1.71
C ILE A 9 5.04 11.17 0.71
N ILE A 10 5.01 10.66 -0.53
CA ILE A 10 4.12 11.18 -1.58
C ILE A 10 2.65 10.95 -1.20
N ALA A 11 2.33 9.79 -0.63
CA ALA A 11 0.99 9.48 -0.14
C ALA A 11 0.58 10.41 1.01
N LEU A 12 1.49 10.73 1.94
CA LEU A 12 1.17 11.70 2.99
C LEU A 12 0.86 13.08 2.40
N TYR A 13 1.65 13.53 1.42
CA TYR A 13 1.38 14.78 0.72
C TYR A 13 0.01 14.79 0.05
N GLY A 14 -0.32 13.79 -0.74
CA GLY A 14 -1.62 13.75 -1.44
C GLY A 14 -2.82 13.58 -0.50
N LEU A 15 -2.62 13.07 0.72
CA LEU A 15 -3.64 13.02 1.76
C LEU A 15 -3.90 14.38 2.43
N LEU A 16 -2.90 15.27 2.41
CA LEU A 16 -2.95 16.59 3.06
C LEU A 16 -3.36 17.70 2.09
N VAL A 17 -3.02 17.57 0.80
CA VAL A 17 -3.28 18.58 -0.23
C VAL A 17 -4.41 18.13 -1.16
N PRO A 18 -5.53 18.87 -1.23
CA PRO A 18 -6.64 18.52 -2.12
C PRO A 18 -6.26 18.70 -3.59
N GLY A 19 -7.00 18.02 -4.49
CA GLY A 19 -6.77 18.10 -5.94
C GLY A 19 -5.63 17.20 -6.47
N CYS A 20 -5.13 16.27 -5.65
CA CYS A 20 -4.15 15.26 -6.07
C CYS A 20 -4.82 14.09 -6.81
N GLU A 21 -5.23 14.31 -8.06
CA GLU A 21 -5.96 13.32 -8.88
C GLU A 21 -5.19 12.02 -9.13
N TRP A 22 -3.86 12.06 -9.09
CA TRP A 22 -3.00 10.89 -9.22
C TRP A 22 -3.03 9.96 -8.00
N MET A 23 -3.56 10.42 -6.86
CA MET A 23 -3.50 9.68 -5.61
C MET A 23 -4.28 8.35 -5.66
N PRO A 24 -5.56 8.31 -6.07
CA PRO A 24 -6.31 7.06 -6.11
C PRO A 24 -5.62 5.99 -6.98
N ASP A 25 -5.15 6.37 -8.17
CA ASP A 25 -4.45 5.47 -9.09
C ASP A 25 -3.13 4.95 -8.50
N LEU A 26 -2.33 5.84 -7.92
CA LEU A 26 -1.06 5.47 -7.31
C LEU A 26 -1.26 4.52 -6.12
N THR A 27 -2.26 4.79 -5.28
CA THR A 27 -2.57 3.92 -4.12
C THR A 27 -3.09 2.55 -4.54
N LEU A 28 -3.85 2.47 -5.64
CA LEU A 28 -4.34 1.22 -6.21
C LEU A 28 -3.20 0.35 -6.77
N VAL A 29 -2.27 0.95 -7.52
CA VAL A 29 -1.09 0.22 -8.04
C VAL A 29 -0.20 -0.26 -6.89
N HIS A 30 0.05 0.60 -5.91
CA HIS A 30 0.88 0.24 -4.76
C HIS A 30 0.25 -0.86 -3.91
N SER A 31 -1.06 -0.80 -3.67
CA SER A 31 -1.75 -1.81 -2.87
C SER A 31 -1.68 -3.19 -3.54
N GLY A 32 -1.85 -3.27 -4.87
CA GLY A 32 -1.65 -4.51 -5.64
C GLY A 32 -0.21 -5.03 -5.55
N ALA A 33 0.77 -4.15 -5.72
CA ALA A 33 2.18 -4.52 -5.62
C ALA A 33 2.54 -5.08 -4.23
N ILE A 34 2.07 -4.45 -3.16
CA ILE A 34 2.29 -4.95 -1.79
C ILE A 34 1.57 -6.26 -1.55
N ALA A 35 0.33 -6.43 -2.02
CA ALA A 35 -0.41 -7.68 -1.86
C ALA A 35 0.36 -8.86 -2.49
N GLN A 36 0.83 -8.70 -3.73
CA GLN A 36 1.62 -9.71 -4.42
C GLN A 36 2.96 -9.98 -3.69
N ALA A 37 3.69 -8.92 -3.33
CA ALA A 37 4.97 -9.06 -2.65
C ALA A 37 4.85 -9.78 -1.29
N GLN A 38 3.84 -9.43 -0.48
CA GLN A 38 3.61 -10.05 0.82
C GLN A 38 3.12 -11.49 0.70
N PHE A 39 2.24 -11.78 -0.26
CA PHE A 39 1.80 -13.14 -0.52
C PHE A 39 2.98 -14.06 -0.89
N SER A 40 3.81 -13.64 -1.85
CA SER A 40 4.99 -14.39 -2.25
C SER A 40 6.02 -14.52 -1.12
N HIS A 41 6.26 -13.44 -0.36
CA HIS A 41 7.19 -13.44 0.76
C HIS A 41 6.75 -14.42 1.85
N ILE A 42 5.53 -14.30 2.36
CA ILE A 42 4.99 -15.20 3.39
C ILE A 42 5.00 -16.64 2.89
N GLY A 43 4.51 -16.87 1.67
CA GLY A 43 4.46 -18.19 1.06
C GLY A 43 5.84 -18.84 0.99
N ALA A 44 6.83 -18.14 0.44
CA ALA A 44 8.20 -18.64 0.35
C ALA A 44 8.83 -18.86 1.74
N SER A 45 8.64 -17.95 2.68
CA SER A 45 9.26 -18.03 4.01
C SER A 45 8.72 -19.20 4.87
N LEU A 46 7.52 -19.69 4.58
CA LEU A 46 6.90 -20.84 5.27
C LEU A 46 6.96 -22.15 4.48
N HIS A 47 7.36 -22.10 3.20
CA HIS A 47 7.29 -23.26 2.33
C HIS A 47 8.28 -24.37 2.74
N THR A 48 7.84 -25.63 2.63
CA THR A 48 8.63 -26.80 3.02
C THR A 48 9.85 -27.08 2.14
N ARG A 49 9.90 -26.50 0.93
CA ARG A 49 11.09 -26.53 0.06
C ARG A 49 12.09 -25.40 0.33
N THR A 50 11.75 -24.43 1.17
CA THR A 50 12.68 -23.35 1.56
C THR A 50 13.70 -23.91 2.56
N PRO A 51 15.02 -23.73 2.34
CA PRO A 51 16.06 -24.27 3.22
C PRO A 51 15.86 -23.82 4.67
N PHE A 52 16.21 -24.67 5.63
CA PHE A 52 15.93 -24.43 7.06
C PHE A 52 16.51 -23.10 7.56
N SER A 53 17.72 -22.73 7.10
CA SER A 53 18.36 -21.47 7.49
C SER A 53 17.64 -20.20 6.99
N TYR A 54 16.74 -20.32 6.00
CA TYR A 54 15.97 -19.21 5.43
C TYR A 54 14.46 -19.32 5.73
N ARG A 55 14.03 -20.42 6.35
CA ARG A 55 12.64 -20.62 6.75
C ARG A 55 12.40 -19.96 8.10
N VAL A 56 11.19 -19.44 8.31
CA VAL A 56 10.81 -18.87 9.60
C VAL A 56 10.77 -19.98 10.68
N PRO A 57 11.52 -19.85 11.77
CA PRO A 57 11.47 -20.78 12.91
C PRO A 57 10.06 -20.87 13.50
N ALA A 58 9.62 -22.07 13.88
CA ALA A 58 8.26 -22.35 14.36
C ALA A 58 7.82 -21.39 15.47
N ASP A 59 8.69 -21.15 16.47
CA ASP A 59 8.41 -20.30 17.63
C ASP A 59 8.15 -18.83 17.25
N SER A 60 8.60 -18.40 16.07
CA SER A 60 8.49 -17.02 15.59
C SER A 60 7.43 -16.82 14.50
N GLN A 61 6.79 -17.89 14.02
CA GLN A 61 5.88 -17.84 12.86
C GLN A 61 4.68 -16.92 13.09
N ILE A 62 4.12 -16.91 14.30
CA ILE A 62 2.98 -16.05 14.63
C ILE A 62 3.38 -14.58 14.52
N VAL A 63 4.50 -14.19 15.12
CA VAL A 63 4.99 -12.80 15.06
C VAL A 63 5.31 -12.40 13.61
N PHE A 64 5.98 -13.28 12.86
CA PHE A 64 6.24 -13.08 11.44
C PHE A 64 4.94 -12.85 10.65
N LEU A 65 3.95 -13.70 10.82
CA LEU A 65 2.67 -13.59 10.12
C LEU A 65 1.94 -12.31 10.48
N LEU A 66 1.87 -11.96 11.78
CA LEU A 66 1.20 -10.74 12.23
C LEU A 66 1.83 -9.49 11.63
N VAL A 67 3.16 -9.36 11.68
CA VAL A 67 3.86 -8.18 11.15
C VAL A 67 3.66 -8.05 9.65
N ASN A 68 3.81 -9.14 8.88
CA ASN A 68 3.63 -9.10 7.43
C ASN A 68 2.15 -8.90 7.03
N ALA A 69 1.20 -9.45 7.79
CA ALA A 69 -0.22 -9.21 7.57
C ALA A 69 -0.62 -7.76 7.82
N VAL A 70 -0.17 -7.16 8.93
CA VAL A 70 -0.39 -5.72 9.20
C VAL A 70 0.21 -4.88 8.07
N TYR A 71 1.43 -5.20 7.65
CA TYR A 71 2.08 -4.49 6.54
C TYR A 71 1.33 -4.65 5.20
N ALA A 72 0.70 -5.80 4.96
CA ALA A 72 -0.14 -6.02 3.78
C ALA A 72 -1.46 -5.24 3.84
N ILE A 73 -2.09 -5.12 5.01
CA ILE A 73 -3.42 -4.52 5.19
C ILE A 73 -3.41 -2.99 5.06
N VAL A 74 -2.39 -2.32 5.62
CA VAL A 74 -2.29 -0.84 5.61
C VAL A 74 -2.49 -0.22 4.21
N PRO A 75 -1.76 -0.63 3.16
CA PRO A 75 -1.96 -0.07 1.82
C PRO A 75 -3.31 -0.42 1.20
N GLN A 76 -3.94 -1.56 1.59
CA GLN A 76 -5.31 -1.87 1.13
C GLN A 76 -6.32 -0.91 1.74
N ALA A 77 -6.21 -0.65 3.05
CA ALA A 77 -7.10 0.28 3.74
C ALA A 77 -6.98 1.71 3.17
N LEU A 78 -5.75 2.14 2.87
CA LEU A 78 -5.49 3.43 2.22
C LEU A 78 -6.13 3.50 0.82
N CYS A 79 -5.89 2.49 -0.02
CA CYS A 79 -6.51 2.39 -1.35
C CYS A 79 -8.04 2.43 -1.25
N TYR A 80 -8.63 1.65 -0.33
CA TYR A 80 -10.06 1.64 -0.11
C TYR A 80 -10.61 3.03 0.25
N ARG A 81 -9.93 3.76 1.16
CA ARG A 81 -10.30 5.15 1.50
C ARG A 81 -10.23 6.08 0.29
N CYS A 82 -9.16 6.00 -0.50
CA CYS A 82 -8.98 6.86 -1.67
C CYS A 82 -10.04 6.63 -2.76
N VAL A 83 -10.44 5.37 -2.98
CA VAL A 83 -11.45 5.00 -4.00
C VAL A 83 -12.88 5.29 -3.52
N THR A 84 -13.17 5.11 -2.23
CA THR A 84 -14.52 5.36 -1.67
C THR A 84 -14.83 6.84 -1.47
N SER A 85 -13.80 7.67 -1.28
CA SER A 85 -13.95 9.12 -1.04
C SER A 85 -13.09 9.96 -2.00
N PRO A 86 -13.32 9.87 -3.33
CA PRO A 86 -12.46 10.51 -4.32
C PRO A 86 -12.61 12.04 -4.36
N ALA A 87 -13.71 12.59 -3.82
CA ALA A 87 -14.03 14.02 -3.93
C ALA A 87 -12.94 14.97 -3.41
N PHE A 88 -12.15 14.54 -2.41
CA PHE A 88 -11.02 15.32 -1.90
C PHE A 88 -9.87 15.45 -2.93
N PHE A 89 -9.74 14.46 -3.81
CA PHE A 89 -8.64 14.37 -4.78
C PHE A 89 -9.00 14.96 -6.15
N LEU A 90 -10.28 15.02 -6.50
CA LEU A 90 -10.76 15.58 -7.76
C LEU A 90 -10.59 17.10 -7.77
N ARG A 91 -10.11 17.66 -8.88
CA ARG A 91 -10.02 19.10 -9.04
C ARG A 91 -11.40 19.68 -9.40
N ASP A 92 -11.74 20.80 -8.77
CA ASP A 92 -13.05 21.43 -8.97
C ASP A 92 -13.12 22.03 -10.39
N GLN A 93 -13.83 21.36 -11.29
CA GLN A 93 -13.98 21.74 -12.72
C GLN A 93 -14.59 23.13 -12.92
N GLN A 94 -15.19 23.70 -11.87
CA GLN A 94 -15.89 24.99 -11.91
C GLN A 94 -14.94 26.20 -11.84
N ASN A 95 -13.70 26.03 -11.34
CA ASN A 95 -12.69 27.10 -11.33
C ASN A 95 -11.89 27.18 -12.64
N ASP A 96 -11.77 26.08 -13.39
CA ASP A 96 -10.98 26.01 -14.63
C ASP A 96 -11.61 26.87 -15.74
N LYS A 97 -12.95 26.86 -15.84
CA LYS A 97 -13.72 27.60 -16.86
C LYS A 97 -13.82 29.12 -16.63
N ARG A 98 -13.34 29.64 -15.49
CA ARG A 98 -13.42 31.09 -15.18
C ARG A 98 -12.15 31.86 -15.54
N THR A 99 -11.11 31.14 -15.95
CA THR A 99 -9.77 31.67 -16.25
C THR A 99 -9.43 31.70 -17.75
N ASP A 100 -10.36 31.31 -18.61
CA ASP A 100 -10.25 31.42 -20.08
C ASP A 100 -11.10 32.59 -20.63
#